data_AF-A0A6N6MIX7-F1
#
_entry.id   AF-A0A6N6MIX7-F1
#
_cell.length_a   1.000
_cell.length_b   1.000
_cell.length_c   1.000
_cell.angle_alpha   90.00
_cell.angle_beta   90.00
_cell.angle_gamma   90.00
#
_symmetry.space_group_name_H-M   'P 1'
#
loop_
_entity.id
_entity.type
_entity.pdbx_description
1 polymer ?
#
loop_
_entity_poly.entity_id
_entity_poly.type
_entity_poly.pdbx_seq_one_letter_code
_entity_poly.pdbx_strand_id
1 'polypeptide(L)'
;MTDARPAAAPPADLPATANLPGAANLPFEAALEQLEEIVRRLERGDVPLDESVAIYERGEALKQHCEMLLKRAEARIQRITLGPDGSPEGVAPLDVA
;
A
#
# COMPACT_ATOMS: atom_id res chain seq x y z
N MET A 1 31.45 -20.66 11.10
CA MET A 1 30.32 -20.83 12.02
C MET A 1 29.54 -19.51 12.00
N THR A 2 28.61 -19.41 11.05
CA THR A 2 27.52 -18.43 10.80
C THR A 2 27.32 -18.38 9.28
N ASP A 3 26.63 -19.39 8.78
CA ASP A 3 26.07 -19.36 7.43
C ASP A 3 24.82 -18.47 7.51
N ALA A 4 24.88 -17.30 6.88
CA ALA A 4 23.75 -16.40 6.75
C ALA A 4 22.77 -17.03 5.75
N ARG A 5 21.75 -17.71 6.28
CA ARG A 5 20.65 -18.27 5.50
C ARG A 5 20.03 -17.14 4.65
N PRO A 6 19.99 -17.23 3.30
CA PRO A 6 19.37 -16.20 2.50
C PRO A 6 17.87 -16.19 2.81
N ALA A 7 17.32 -15.01 3.10
CA ALA A 7 15.88 -14.83 3.20
C ALA A 7 15.26 -15.24 1.86
N ALA A 8 14.46 -16.30 1.87
CA ALA A 8 13.72 -16.75 0.70
C ALA A 8 12.82 -15.61 0.24
N ALA A 9 12.98 -15.17 -1.00
CA ALA A 9 12.03 -14.27 -1.65
C ALA A 9 10.64 -14.94 -1.65
N PRO A 10 9.56 -14.20 -1.36
CA PRO A 10 8.21 -14.76 -1.44
C PRO A 10 7.90 -15.21 -2.88
N PRO A 11 7.08 -16.27 -3.06
CA PRO A 11 6.76 -16.81 -4.38
C PRO A 11 6.03 -15.75 -5.23
N ALA A 12 6.53 -15.56 -6.46
CA ALA A 12 6.10 -14.53 -7.42
C ALA A 12 4.73 -14.79 -8.07
N ASP A 13 3.84 -15.56 -7.43
CA ASP A 13 2.60 -16.08 -8.04
C ASP A 13 1.34 -15.67 -7.27
N LEU A 14 1.43 -14.58 -6.51
CA LEU A 14 0.26 -13.98 -5.86
C LEU A 14 -0.62 -13.32 -6.93
N PRO A 15 -1.93 -13.62 -6.96
CA PRO A 15 -2.81 -13.13 -8.01
C PRO A 15 -2.84 -11.60 -8.00
N ALA A 16 -2.39 -11.02 -9.10
CA ALA A 16 -2.58 -9.60 -9.35
C ALA A 16 -4.09 -9.29 -9.30
N THR A 17 -4.46 -8.29 -8.50
CA THR A 17 -5.80 -7.69 -8.40
C THR A 17 -6.94 -8.54 -7.82
N ALA A 18 -6.76 -9.10 -6.62
CA ALA A 18 -7.90 -9.35 -5.74
C ALA A 18 -8.34 -8.00 -5.13
N ASN A 19 -9.35 -7.34 -5.72
CA ASN A 19 -10.02 -6.22 -5.09
C ASN A 19 -10.81 -6.74 -3.88
N LEU A 20 -10.14 -6.85 -2.73
CA LEU A 20 -10.76 -7.32 -1.49
C LEU A 20 -11.78 -6.27 -1.00
N PRO A 21 -13.04 -6.66 -0.79
CA PRO A 21 -14.08 -5.73 -0.34
C PRO A 21 -13.70 -5.15 1.02
N GLY A 22 -13.57 -3.83 1.08
CA GLY A 22 -13.32 -3.07 2.31
C GLY A 22 -11.99 -2.31 2.35
N ALA A 23 -10.97 -2.68 1.57
CA ALA A 23 -9.71 -1.93 1.54
C ALA A 23 -9.84 -0.60 0.77
N ALA A 24 -10.50 -0.64 -0.40
CA ALA A 24 -10.53 0.46 -1.37
C ALA A 24 -11.25 1.76 -0.92
N ASN A 25 -11.93 1.76 0.22
CA ASN A 25 -12.73 2.89 0.72
C ASN A 25 -12.28 3.44 2.08
N LEU A 26 -11.17 2.96 2.64
CA LEU A 26 -10.69 3.41 3.94
C LEU A 26 -9.96 4.77 3.84
N PRO A 27 -10.05 5.63 4.86
CA PRO A 27 -9.09 6.73 5.00
C PRO A 27 -7.69 6.18 5.23
N PHE A 28 -6.66 6.99 4.94
CA PHE A 28 -5.26 6.56 4.98
C PHE A 28 -4.88 5.96 6.33
N GLU A 29 -5.22 6.66 7.41
CA GLU A 29 -4.88 6.28 8.78
C GLU A 29 -5.50 4.94 9.16
N ALA A 30 -6.78 4.71 8.79
CA ALA A 30 -7.46 3.45 9.07
C ALA A 30 -6.92 2.29 8.22
N ALA A 31 -6.52 2.56 6.97
CA ALA A 31 -5.88 1.56 6.12
C ALA A 31 -4.50 1.16 6.66
N LEU A 32 -3.72 2.14 7.13
CA LEU A 32 -2.42 1.93 7.74
C LEU A 32 -2.53 1.13 9.05
N GLU A 33 -3.47 1.49 9.94
CA GLU A 33 -3.69 0.78 11.20
C GLU A 33 -4.03 -0.70 10.96
N GLN A 34 -4.89 -1.00 9.98
CA GLN A 34 -5.22 -2.38 9.62
C GLN A 34 -4.02 -3.12 9.02
N LEU A 35 -3.20 -2.44 8.20
CA LEU A 35 -1.99 -3.04 7.62
C LEU A 35 -0.98 -3.39 8.71
N GLU A 36 -0.78 -2.50 9.69
CA GLU A 36 0.09 -2.76 10.83
C GLU A 36 -0.40 -3.93 11.68
N GLU A 37 -1.71 -4.06 11.90
CA GLU A 37 -2.28 -5.21 12.61
C GLU A 37 -2.02 -6.52 11.86
N ILE A 38 -2.17 -6.52 10.54
CA ILE A 38 -1.85 -7.67 9.70
C ILE A 38 -0.38 -8.05 9.85
N VAL A 39 0.54 -7.09 9.76
CA VAL A 39 1.98 -7.33 9.95
C VAL A 39 2.24 -7.94 11.32
N ARG A 40 1.69 -7.36 12.39
CA ARG A 40 1.81 -7.90 13.75
C ARG A 40 1.32 -9.33 13.87
N ARG A 41 0.21 -9.69 13.21
CA ARG A 41 -0.32 -11.06 13.22
C ARG A 41 0.60 -12.03 12.48
N LEU A 42 1.10 -11.65 11.30
CA LEU A 42 2.01 -12.47 10.52
C LEU A 42 3.35 -12.69 11.24
N GLU A 43 3.88 -11.66 11.90
CA GLU A 43 5.13 -11.73 12.66
C GLU A 43 5.05 -12.62 13.90
N ARG A 44 3.88 -12.71 14.55
CA ARG A 44 3.69 -13.62 15.69
C ARG A 44 3.74 -15.10 15.28
N GLY A 45 3.40 -15.42 14.03
CA GLY A 45 3.42 -16.78 13.52
C GLY A 45 2.39 -17.71 14.17
N ASP A 46 1.36 -17.15 14.81
CA ASP A 46 0.25 -17.88 15.47
C ASP A 46 -0.96 -18.10 14.54
N VAL A 47 -0.82 -17.74 13.26
CA VAL A 47 -1.85 -17.84 12.24
C VAL A 47 -1.74 -19.17 11.48
N PRO A 48 -2.83 -19.96 11.32
CA PRO A 48 -2.86 -21.12 10.45
C PRO A 48 -2.44 -20.80 9.01
N LEU A 49 -1.82 -21.75 8.29
CA LEU A 49 -1.31 -21.51 6.93
C LEU A 49 -2.39 -20.96 5.98
N ASP A 50 -3.58 -21.56 5.96
CA ASP A 50 -4.67 -21.14 5.09
C ASP A 50 -5.15 -19.71 5.42
N GLU A 51 -5.15 -19.35 6.70
CA GLU A 51 -5.49 -17.99 7.13
C GLU A 51 -4.34 -17.01 6.81
N SER A 52 -3.09 -17.46 6.87
CA SER A 52 -1.91 -16.64 6.57
C SER A 52 -1.96 -16.06 5.15
N VAL A 53 -2.41 -16.87 4.19
CA VAL A 53 -2.59 -16.44 2.79
C VAL A 53 -3.66 -15.35 2.70
N ALA A 54 -4.82 -15.55 3.31
CA ALA A 54 -5.90 -14.56 3.27
C ALA A 54 -5.53 -13.22 3.93
N ILE A 55 -4.83 -13.26 5.07
CA ILE A 55 -4.39 -12.04 5.75
C ILE A 55 -3.28 -11.35 4.93
N TYR A 56 -2.38 -12.10 4.30
CA TYR A 56 -1.37 -11.55 3.40
C TYR A 56 -1.98 -10.83 2.20
N GLU A 57 -2.94 -11.45 1.50
CA GLU A 57 -3.65 -10.83 0.36
C GLU A 57 -4.35 -9.53 0.78
N ARG A 58 -4.97 -9.51 1.97
CA ARG A 58 -5.53 -8.30 2.56
C ARG A 58 -4.46 -7.23 2.82
N GLY A 59 -3.30 -7.63 3.32
CA GLY A 59 -2.15 -6.74 3.51
C GLY A 59 -1.71 -6.08 2.21
N GLU A 60 -1.57 -6.85 1.13
CA GLU A 60 -1.22 -6.31 -0.20
C GLU A 60 -2.27 -5.33 -0.72
N ALA A 61 -3.56 -5.63 -0.56
CA ALA A 61 -4.63 -4.72 -0.95
C ALA A 61 -4.60 -3.39 -0.16
N LEU A 62 -4.33 -3.45 1.15
CA LEU A 62 -4.19 -2.25 2.00
C LEU A 62 -2.94 -1.43 1.61
N LYS A 63 -1.82 -2.09 1.34
CA LYS A 63 -0.59 -1.44 0.85
C LYS A 63 -0.85 -0.67 -0.45
N GLN A 64 -1.46 -1.32 -1.44
CA GLN A 64 -1.81 -0.69 -2.71
C GLN A 64 -2.75 0.51 -2.53
N HIS A 65 -3.72 0.39 -1.62
CA HIS A 65 -4.63 1.48 -1.28
C HIS A 65 -3.92 2.68 -0.65
N CYS A 66 -3.03 2.44 0.32
CA CYS A 66 -2.21 3.49 0.93
C CYS A 66 -1.34 4.20 -0.11
N GLU A 67 -0.67 3.46 -0.99
CA GLU A 67 0.13 4.03 -2.08
C GLU A 67 -0.71 4.91 -3.02
N MET A 68 -1.91 4.46 -3.37
CA MET A 68 -2.84 5.24 -4.20
C MET A 68 -3.25 6.55 -3.50
N LEU A 69 -3.55 6.52 -2.20
CA LEU A 69 -3.90 7.72 -1.44
C LEU A 69 -2.75 8.72 -1.37
N LEU A 70 -1.53 8.24 -1.14
CA LEU A 70 -0.32 9.08 -1.13
C LEU A 70 -0.07 9.72 -2.51
N LYS A 71 -0.16 8.94 -3.60
CA LYS A 71 -0.05 9.46 -4.97
C LYS A 71 -1.10 10.55 -5.26
N ARG A 72 -2.34 10.36 -4.80
CA ARG A 72 -3.40 11.37 -4.95
C ARG A 72 -3.11 12.64 -4.15
N ALA A 73 -2.57 12.51 -2.94
CA ALA A 73 -2.19 13.66 -2.12
C ALA A 73 -1.03 14.44 -2.76
N GLU A 74 0.00 13.74 -3.24
CA GLU A 74 1.14 14.32 -3.95
C GLU A 74 0.68 15.08 -5.21
N ALA A 75 -0.15 14.45 -6.05
CA ALA A 75 -0.74 15.07 -7.23
C ALA A 75 -1.48 16.39 -6.90
N ARG A 76 -2.17 16.43 -5.76
CA ARG A 76 -2.89 17.62 -5.29
C ARG A 76 -1.92 18.73 -4.84
N ILE A 77 -0.79 18.39 -4.22
CA ILE A 77 0.23 19.34 -3.79
C ILE A 77 0.99 19.91 -4.99
N GLN A 78 1.39 19.07 -5.95
CA GLN A 78 2.10 19.51 -7.16
C GLN A 78 1.26 20.52 -7.95
N ARG A 79 -0.06 20.29 -8.04
CA ARG A 79 -1.03 21.22 -8.62
C ARG A 79 -1.15 22.58 -7.92
N ILE A 80 -0.71 22.71 -6.67
CA ILE A 80 -0.70 23.97 -5.91
C ILE A 80 0.65 24.70 -6.12
N THR A 81 1.68 23.99 -6.56
CA THR A 81 3.07 24.43 -6.57
C THR A 81 3.57 24.67 -8.00
N LEU A 82 3.11 25.72 -8.70
CA LEU A 82 3.98 26.77 -9.27
C LEU A 82 3.27 27.76 -10.22
N GLY A 83 3.59 29.05 -10.02
CA GLY A 83 3.84 30.09 -11.02
C GLY A 83 5.15 30.83 -10.64
N PRO A 84 5.91 31.42 -11.59
CA PRO A 84 7.25 32.01 -11.38
C PRO A 84 7.33 33.19 -10.37
N ASP A 85 6.18 33.67 -9.92
CA ASP A 85 5.90 34.81 -9.06
C ASP A 85 5.24 34.41 -7.72
N GLY A 86 5.06 33.12 -7.46
CA GLY A 86 4.40 32.60 -6.24
C GLY A 86 2.88 32.48 -6.34
N SER A 87 2.30 32.72 -7.53
CA SER A 87 0.87 32.62 -7.81
C SER A 87 0.47 31.17 -8.18
N PRO A 88 -0.65 30.60 -7.68
CA PRO A 88 -1.10 29.26 -8.06
C PRO A 88 -1.73 29.28 -9.46
N GLU A 89 -0.96 28.93 -10.49
CA GLU A 89 -1.49 28.71 -11.83
C GLU A 89 -2.12 27.31 -11.94
N GLY A 90 -3.45 27.27 -11.96
CA GLY A 90 -4.21 26.31 -12.77
C GLY A 90 -3.98 24.81 -12.52
N VAL A 91 -5.01 24.17 -11.96
CA VAL A 91 -5.04 22.73 -11.76
C VAL A 91 -5.32 21.94 -13.05
N ALA A 92 -4.30 21.31 -13.66
CA ALA A 92 -4.45 20.48 -14.87
C ALA A 92 -3.85 19.05 -14.71
N PRO A 93 -4.34 18.06 -15.47
CA PRO A 93 -4.43 16.65 -15.03
C PRO A 93 -3.19 15.81 -15.34
N LEU A 94 -3.01 14.73 -14.57
CA LEU A 94 -1.88 13.79 -14.71
C LEU A 94 -2.16 12.72 -15.76
N ASP A 95 -1.34 12.65 -16.81
CA ASP A 95 -1.22 11.47 -17.67
C ASP A 95 -0.36 10.43 -16.95
N VAL A 96 -0.95 9.26 -16.69
CA VAL A 96 -0.27 8.10 -16.10
C VAL A 96 0.05 7.14 -17.24
N ALA A 97 1.33 6.99 -17.58
CA ALA A 97 1.83 6.02 -18.57
C ALA A 97 2.03 4.62 -17.96
#